data_AF-A0A348PQM4-F1
#
_entry.id   AF-A0A348PQM4-F1
#
_cell.length_a   1.000
_cell.length_b   1.000
_cell.length_c   1.000
_cell.angle_alpha   90.00
_cell.angle_beta   90.00
_cell.angle_gamma   90.00
#
_symmetry.space_group_name_H-M   'P 1'
#
loop_
_entity.id
_entity.type
_entity.pdbx_description
1 polymer ?
#
loop_
_entity_poly.entity_id
_entity_poly.type
_entity_poly.pdbx_seq_one_letter_code
_entity_poly.pdbx_strand_id
1 'polypeptide(L)'
;PGAKEAIHQLHLSNKYDLFILTTAPWDNPTAWMHKRLWIEAHFGKIFYKKVIITHRKDLLMGDYLIDDRIANGAGNFKGTHLHFGWDYINHKNNTYPNWEAILDYFRIHS
;
A
#
# COMPACT_ATOMS: atom_id res chain seq x y z
N PRO A 1 -1.37 -7.94 -10.62
CA PRO A 1 -1.41 -9.40 -10.31
C PRO A 1 -0.51 -9.71 -9.11
N GLY A 2 -0.77 -10.77 -8.33
CA GLY A 2 0.09 -11.20 -7.21
C GLY A 2 -0.03 -10.43 -5.89
N ALA A 3 -0.91 -9.43 -5.82
CA ALA A 3 -1.05 -8.58 -4.64
C ALA A 3 -1.53 -9.35 -3.40
N LYS A 4 -2.51 -10.25 -3.58
CA LYS A 4 -3.08 -11.00 -2.46
C LYS A 4 -2.04 -11.93 -1.87
N GLU A 5 -1.37 -12.69 -2.73
CA GLU A 5 -0.33 -13.64 -2.37
C GLU A 5 0.83 -12.94 -1.65
N ALA A 6 1.32 -11.82 -2.17
CA ALA A 6 2.42 -11.07 -1.55
C ALA A 6 2.05 -10.50 -0.18
N ILE A 7 0.83 -9.94 -0.03
CA ILE A 7 0.35 -9.47 1.27
C ILE A 7 0.21 -10.63 2.26
N HIS A 8 -0.25 -11.80 1.82
CA HIS A 8 -0.29 -12.99 2.66
C HIS A 8 1.11 -13.42 3.11
N GLN A 9 2.11 -13.43 2.22
CA GLN A 9 3.49 -13.76 2.58
C GLN A 9 4.10 -12.74 3.55
N LEU A 10 3.89 -11.45 3.31
CA LEU A 10 4.26 -10.38 4.24
C LEU A 10 3.64 -10.59 5.62
N HIS A 11 2.35 -10.91 5.67
CA HIS A 11 1.64 -11.17 6.92
C HIS A 11 2.20 -12.40 7.65
N LEU A 12 2.40 -13.51 6.93
CA LEU A 12 2.91 -14.76 7.49
C LEU A 12 4.38 -14.66 7.93
N SER A 13 5.16 -13.75 7.36
CA SER A 13 6.53 -13.51 7.79
C SER A 13 6.64 -13.03 9.25
N ASN A 14 5.57 -12.43 9.78
CA ASN A 14 5.50 -11.81 11.11
C ASN A 14 6.63 -10.79 11.38
N LYS A 15 7.27 -10.25 10.34
CA LYS A 15 8.34 -9.23 10.41
C LYS A 15 7.81 -7.80 10.41
N TYR A 16 6.58 -7.59 9.93
CA TYR A 16 6.02 -6.28 9.65
C TYR A 16 4.60 -6.17 10.21
N ASP A 17 4.26 -4.99 10.75
CA ASP A 17 2.88 -4.64 11.04
C ASP A 17 2.25 -3.97 9.82
N LEU A 18 1.24 -4.61 9.25
CA LEU A 18 0.68 -4.21 7.96
C LEU A 18 -0.55 -3.32 8.12
N PHE A 19 -0.54 -2.19 7.42
CA PHE A 19 -1.67 -1.26 7.33
C PHE A 19 -2.02 -1.00 5.87
N ILE A 20 -3.31 -0.80 5.58
CA ILE A 20 -3.73 -0.20 4.32
C ILE A 20 -3.80 1.30 4.50
N LEU A 21 -3.00 2.00 3.71
CA LEU A 21 -3.06 3.44 3.59
C LEU A 21 -3.68 3.82 2.25
N THR A 22 -4.81 4.53 2.28
CA THR A 22 -5.51 4.90 1.05
C THR A 22 -6.05 6.31 1.09
N THR A 23 -6.18 6.92 -0.09
CA THR A 23 -6.89 8.17 -0.29
C THR A 23 -8.17 7.86 -1.05
N ALA A 24 -9.25 8.52 -0.66
CA ALA A 24 -10.49 8.49 -1.41
C ALA A 24 -10.79 9.90 -1.96
N PRO A 25 -11.36 10.01 -3.16
CA PRO A 25 -11.64 11.31 -3.77
C PRO A 25 -12.58 12.14 -2.90
N TRP A 26 -12.35 13.46 -2.85
CA TRP A 26 -13.14 14.38 -2.03
C TRP A 26 -14.59 14.50 -2.52
N ASP A 27 -14.76 14.46 -3.84
CA ASP A 27 -16.04 14.49 -4.55
C ASP A 27 -16.82 13.17 -4.50
N ASN A 28 -16.22 12.10 -3.99
CA ASN A 28 -16.87 10.79 -3.85
C ASN A 28 -16.74 10.22 -2.42
N PRO A 29 -17.60 10.65 -1.47
CA PRO A 29 -17.54 10.16 -0.10
C PRO A 29 -17.83 8.65 0.03
N THR A 30 -18.62 8.07 -0.87
CA THR A 30 -18.95 6.63 -0.81
C THR A 30 -17.74 5.72 -1.10
N ALA A 31 -16.72 6.24 -1.79
CA ALA A 31 -15.48 5.52 -2.05
C ALA A 31 -14.78 5.06 -0.75
N TRP A 32 -15.00 5.75 0.37
CA TRP A 32 -14.44 5.38 1.67
C TRP A 32 -14.98 4.02 2.13
N MET A 33 -16.31 3.88 2.09
CA MET A 33 -17.00 2.64 2.44
C MET A 33 -16.60 1.50 1.51
N HIS A 34 -16.62 1.75 0.19
CA HIS A 34 -16.28 0.72 -0.81
C HIS A 34 -14.85 0.20 -0.63
N LYS A 35 -13.88 1.06 -0.35
CA LYS A 35 -12.50 0.64 -0.07
C LYS A 35 -12.42 -0.27 1.15
N ARG A 36 -13.05 0.12 2.25
CA ARG A 36 -13.06 -0.68 3.49
C ARG A 36 -13.70 -2.07 3.26
N LEU A 37 -14.85 -2.12 2.59
CA LEU A 37 -15.55 -3.37 2.28
C LEU A 37 -14.73 -4.26 1.33
N TRP A 38 -14.08 -3.68 0.32
CA TRP A 38 -13.22 -4.42 -0.60
C TRP A 38 -12.03 -5.06 0.12
N ILE A 39 -11.39 -4.34 1.04
CA ILE A 39 -10.27 -4.85 1.85
C ILE A 39 -10.73 -6.03 2.72
N GLU A 40 -11.87 -5.89 3.40
CA GLU A 40 -12.45 -6.97 4.23
C GLU A 40 -12.78 -8.20 3.39
N ALA A 41 -13.42 -8.02 2.23
CA ALA A 41 -13.80 -9.12 1.35
C ALA A 41 -12.61 -9.92 0.80
N HIS A 42 -11.45 -9.29 0.62
CA HIS A 42 -10.28 -9.93 0.02
C HIS A 42 -9.19 -10.35 1.00
N PHE A 43 -9.06 -9.68 2.13
CA PHE A 43 -7.99 -9.93 3.11
C PHE A 43 -8.51 -10.39 4.47
N GLY A 44 -9.83 -10.52 4.63
CA GLY A 44 -10.46 -10.98 5.86
C GLY A 44 -10.01 -10.14 7.07
N LYS A 45 -9.41 -10.81 8.05
CA LYS A 45 -9.00 -10.19 9.32
C LYS A 45 -7.61 -9.54 9.29
N ILE A 46 -6.81 -9.72 8.22
CA ILE A 46 -5.43 -9.20 8.16
C ILE A 46 -5.38 -7.70 8.45
N PHE A 47 -6.32 -6.94 7.87
CA PHE A 47 -6.41 -5.49 8.02
C PHE A 47 -7.58 -5.03 8.90
N TYR A 48 -8.12 -5.91 9.75
CA TYR A 48 -9.18 -5.52 10.67
C TYR A 48 -8.70 -4.39 11.59
N LYS A 49 -9.36 -3.23 11.53
CA LYS A 49 -8.95 -1.98 12.21
C LYS A 49 -7.55 -1.44 11.81
N LYS A 50 -7.02 -1.83 10.64
CA LYS A 50 -5.73 -1.36 10.11
C LYS A 50 -5.86 -0.65 8.75
N VAL A 51 -6.99 0.00 8.52
CA VAL A 51 -7.22 0.82 7.32
C VAL A 51 -7.21 2.29 7.73
N ILE A 52 -6.31 3.06 7.14
CA ILE A 52 -6.17 4.50 7.35
C ILE A 52 -6.55 5.21 6.05
N ILE A 53 -7.58 6.05 6.12
CA ILE A 53 -8.02 6.90 5.00
C ILE A 53 -7.50 8.31 5.26
N THR A 54 -6.67 8.84 4.35
CA THR A 54 -6.07 10.17 4.51
C THR A 54 -5.72 10.82 3.16
N HIS A 55 -5.64 12.15 3.18
CA HIS A 55 -5.05 12.96 2.11
C HIS A 55 -3.61 13.41 2.41
N ARG A 56 -3.09 13.06 3.60
CA ARG A 56 -1.79 13.49 4.13
C ARG A 56 -1.00 12.30 4.67
N LYS A 57 -0.46 11.51 3.76
CA LYS A 57 0.37 10.33 4.08
C LYS A 57 1.69 10.72 4.75
N ASP A 58 2.17 11.94 4.49
CA ASP A 58 3.36 12.53 5.10
C ASP A 58 3.25 12.74 6.62
N LEU A 59 2.03 12.76 7.16
CA LEU A 59 1.77 12.90 8.60
C LEU A 59 1.74 11.56 9.33
N LEU A 60 1.81 10.44 8.60
CA LEU A 60 1.74 9.11 9.20
C LEU A 60 3.14 8.59 9.51
N MET A 61 3.22 7.85 10.60
CA MET A 61 4.44 7.19 11.04
C MET A 61 4.47 5.75 10.51
N GLY A 62 5.61 5.35 9.94
CA GLY A 62 5.88 3.99 9.50
C GLY A 62 7.23 3.90 8.81
N ASP A 63 7.79 2.69 8.76
CA ASP A 63 9.13 2.46 8.19
C ASP A 63 9.10 2.42 6.66
N TYR A 64 8.01 1.93 6.07
CA TYR A 64 7.87 1.72 4.63
C TYR A 64 6.48 2.16 4.12
N LEU A 65 6.45 2.72 2.92
CA LEU A 65 5.25 3.01 2.16
C LEU A 65 5.37 2.40 0.77
N ILE A 66 4.47 1.47 0.40
CA ILE A 66 4.37 0.94 -0.96
C ILE A 66 3.25 1.72 -1.67
N ASP A 67 3.61 2.58 -2.61
CA ASP A 67 2.64 3.45 -3.30
C ASP A 67 3.13 3.79 -4.71
N ASP A 68 2.19 3.93 -5.64
CA ASP A 68 2.48 4.18 -7.06
C ASP A 68 2.79 5.64 -7.37
N ARG A 69 2.40 6.57 -6.47
CA ARG A 69 2.49 8.01 -6.70
C ARG A 69 3.17 8.73 -5.54
N ILE A 70 3.66 9.93 -5.84
CA ILE A 70 4.14 10.90 -4.84
C ILE A 70 3.01 11.78 -4.26
N ALA A 71 1.78 11.61 -4.74
CA ALA A 71 0.62 12.44 -4.37
C ALA A 71 0.14 12.23 -2.92
N ASN A 72 -0.65 13.18 -2.41
CA ASN A 72 -1.27 13.13 -1.08
C ASN A 72 -0.26 12.92 0.04
N GLY A 73 0.92 13.55 -0.09
CA GLY A 73 2.01 13.45 0.88
C GLY A 73 2.89 12.21 0.75
N ALA A 74 2.62 11.28 -0.17
CA ALA A 74 3.46 10.07 -0.32
C ALA A 74 4.94 10.42 -0.61
N GLY A 75 5.20 11.40 -1.47
CA GLY A 75 6.58 11.82 -1.79
C GLY A 75 7.32 12.49 -0.63
N ASN A 76 6.60 12.88 0.44
CA ASN A 76 7.16 13.47 1.66
C ASN A 76 7.05 12.53 2.87
N PHE A 77 6.69 11.27 2.64
CA PHE A 77 6.64 10.25 3.69
C PHE A 77 8.01 10.12 4.36
N LYS A 78 8.04 10.06 5.69
CA LYS A 78 9.30 10.11 6.45
C LYS A 78 10.07 8.78 6.43
N GLY A 79 9.37 7.67 6.27
CA GLY A 79 9.99 6.36 6.05
C GLY A 79 10.43 6.18 4.60
N THR A 80 10.73 4.93 4.24
CA THR A 80 11.16 4.58 2.89
C THR A 80 9.96 4.42 1.97
N HIS A 81 9.88 5.27 0.93
CA HIS A 81 8.88 5.13 -0.12
C HIS A 81 9.34 4.13 -1.19
N LEU A 82 8.74 2.94 -1.17
CA LEU A 82 8.90 1.92 -2.20
C LEU A 82 7.96 2.23 -3.37
N HIS A 83 8.47 3.00 -4.34
CA HIS A 83 7.68 3.45 -5.49
C HIS A 83 7.26 2.26 -6.36
N PHE A 84 5.96 1.98 -6.40
CA PHE A 84 5.41 0.71 -6.87
C PHE A 84 4.75 0.81 -8.25
N GLY A 85 4.86 -0.24 -9.06
CA GLY A 85 4.07 -0.42 -10.27
C GLY A 85 4.42 0.55 -11.40
N TRP A 86 3.40 0.94 -12.16
CA TRP A 86 3.51 1.82 -13.32
C TRP A 86 3.29 3.28 -12.91
N ASP A 87 4.23 4.14 -13.27
CA ASP A 87 4.09 5.59 -13.18
C ASP A 87 3.23 6.09 -14.35
N TYR A 88 1.96 6.36 -14.07
CA TYR A 88 1.00 6.87 -15.07
C TYR A 88 1.29 8.31 -15.51
N ILE A 89 2.11 9.07 -14.79
CA ILE A 89 2.47 10.44 -15.15
C ILE A 89 3.63 10.43 -16.15
N ASN A 90 4.66 9.63 -15.86
CA ASN A 90 5.88 9.58 -16.67
C ASN A 90 5.91 8.42 -17.68
N HIS A 91 4.85 7.61 -17.71
CA HIS A 91 4.70 6.46 -18.60
C HIS A 91 5.89 5.49 -18.55
N LYS A 92 6.30 5.11 -17.34
CA LYS A 92 7.40 4.16 -17.11
C LYS A 92 7.14 3.28 -15.89
N ASN A 93 7.86 2.18 -15.77
CA ASN A 93 7.88 1.41 -14.52
C ASN A 93 8.60 2.20 -13.42
N ASN A 94 8.05 2.16 -12.20
CA ASN A 94 8.73 2.59 -10.99
C ASN A 94 9.81 1.57 -10.58
N THR A 95 10.62 1.95 -9.59
CA THR A 95 11.71 1.12 -9.04
C THR A 95 11.26 -0.29 -8.64
N TYR A 96 10.05 -0.43 -8.11
CA TYR A 96 9.46 -1.72 -7.76
C TYR A 96 8.25 -2.01 -8.66
N PRO A 97 8.46 -2.56 -9.87
CA PRO A 97 7.42 -2.65 -10.91
C PRO A 97 6.28 -3.62 -10.57
N ASN A 98 6.48 -4.55 -9.64
CA ASN A 98 5.52 -5.59 -9.30
C ASN A 98 5.72 -6.09 -7.86
N TRP A 99 4.85 -7.00 -7.41
CA TRP A 99 4.88 -7.53 -6.05
C TRP A 99 6.07 -8.46 -5.75
N GLU A 100 6.61 -9.12 -6.77
CA GLU A 100 7.83 -9.94 -6.63
C GLU A 100 9.01 -9.06 -6.22
N ALA A 101 9.21 -7.92 -6.89
CA ALA A 101 10.25 -6.95 -6.53
C ALA A 101 10.11 -6.40 -5.09
N ILE A 102 8.87 -6.27 -4.59
CA ILE A 102 8.61 -5.88 -3.20
C ILE A 102 9.01 -7.00 -2.21
N LEU A 103 8.63 -8.23 -2.51
CA LEU A 103 8.98 -9.38 -1.66
C LEU A 103 10.50 -9.59 -1.62
N ASP A 104 11.18 -9.45 -2.75
CA ASP A 104 12.64 -9.52 -2.85
C ASP A 104 13.32 -8.43 -2.02
N TYR A 105 12.82 -7.19 -2.08
CA TYR A 105 13.31 -6.09 -1.24
C TYR A 105 13.27 -6.45 0.26
N PHE A 106 12.17 -7.08 0.70
CA PHE A 106 12.00 -7.51 2.08
C PHE A 106 12.62 -8.88 2.40
N ARG A 107 13.25 -9.54 1.42
CA ARG A 107 13.81 -10.90 1.54
C ARG A 107 12.77 -11.88 2.08
N ILE A 108 11.56 -11.79 1.53
CA ILE A 108 10.47 -12.71 1.78
C ILE A 108 10.42 -13.66 0.60
N HIS A 109 10.91 -14.86 0.84
CA HIS A 109 10.88 -15.96 -0.11
C HIS A 109 10.00 -17.05 0.47
N SER A 110 9.28 -17.75 -0.41
CA SER A 110 8.42 -18.89 -0.03
C SER A 110 9.26 -20.09 0.36
#